data_AF-W4FP67-F1
#
_entry.id   AF-W4FP67-F1
#
_cell.length_a   1.000
_cell.length_b   1.000
_cell.length_c   1.000
_cell.angle_alpha   90.00
_cell.angle_beta   90.00
_cell.angle_gamma   90.00
#
_symmetry.space_group_name_H-M   'P 1'
#
loop_
_entity.id
_entity.type
_entity.pdbx_description
1 polymer ?
#
loop_
_entity_poly.entity_id
_entity_poly.type
_entity_poly.pdbx_seq_one_letter_code
_entity_poly.pdbx_strand_id
1 'polypeptide(L)'
;MGLRSRKRRLAGIADEDAFDVESSSYKSSSRLSDHLRQSHDNAEAFNLIWKQIIAGLAYVLVVYELCVLWKTVTNAAAVSTTLVVVLVLMKLLSCAAIYSVKGLVSTDARGHTSCVLLCALHTSMWLLLRVFDVDATSVRNSIPLCTLYYLCATLTVWFIGNNAKSEQARAEQLQQLETKFATE
;
A
#
# COMPACT_ATOMS: atom_id res chain seq x y z
N MET A 1 19.80 20.05 -2.90
CA MET A 1 19.34 20.19 -4.31
C MET A 1 18.79 18.85 -4.77
N GLY A 2 17.46 18.76 -4.94
CA GLY A 2 16.75 17.49 -5.07
C GLY A 2 16.83 16.84 -6.45
N LEU A 3 16.68 15.51 -6.47
CA LEU A 3 16.61 14.65 -7.67
C LEU A 3 15.66 15.16 -8.77
N ARG A 4 14.64 15.95 -8.38
CA ARG A 4 13.69 16.63 -9.29
C ARG A 4 14.34 17.71 -10.16
N SER A 5 15.36 18.42 -9.65
CA SER A 5 16.17 19.38 -10.41
C SER A 5 17.10 18.68 -11.39
N ARG A 6 17.66 17.52 -10.99
CA ARG A 6 18.52 16.71 -11.85
C ARG A 6 17.75 16.06 -12.99
N LYS A 7 16.52 15.58 -12.74
CA LYS A 7 15.59 15.09 -13.78
C LYS A 7 15.21 16.19 -14.79
N ARG A 8 14.92 17.41 -14.33
CA ARG A 8 14.63 18.55 -15.24
C ARG A 8 15.83 18.91 -16.12
N ARG A 9 17.06 18.83 -15.59
CA ARG A 9 18.28 19.09 -16.37
C ARG A 9 18.62 17.98 -17.38
N LEU A 10 18.30 16.73 -17.06
CA LEU A 10 18.47 15.61 -17.99
C LEU A 10 17.40 15.59 -19.09
N ALA A 11 16.17 16.02 -18.77
CA ALA A 11 15.10 16.19 -19.77
C ALA A 11 15.35 17.42 -20.67
N GLY A 12 15.94 18.50 -20.13
CA GLY A 12 16.29 19.70 -20.90
C GLY A 12 17.48 19.55 -21.87
N ILE A 13 18.00 18.34 -22.08
CA ILE A 13 18.99 18.01 -23.13
C ILE A 13 18.30 17.28 -24.31
N ALA A 14 17.03 16.88 -24.18
CA ALA A 14 16.22 16.44 -25.30
C ALA A 14 15.51 17.67 -25.89
N ASP A 15 15.84 17.98 -27.14
CA ASP A 15 15.41 19.10 -27.98
C ASP A 15 13.88 19.26 -28.21
N GLU A 16 13.03 18.57 -27.43
CA GLU A 16 11.60 18.40 -27.78
C GLU A 16 10.64 19.39 -27.11
N ASP A 17 11.06 20.12 -26.06
CA ASP A 17 10.18 21.05 -25.30
C ASP A 17 10.82 22.45 -25.10
N ALA A 18 11.53 22.96 -26.11
CA ALA A 18 12.08 24.32 -26.06
C ALA A 18 11.00 25.36 -26.42
N PHE A 19 10.70 26.27 -25.49
CA PHE A 19 9.89 27.46 -25.78
C PHE A 19 10.65 28.33 -26.78
N ASP A 20 10.18 28.36 -28.02
CA ASP A 20 10.79 29.14 -29.08
C ASP A 20 10.39 30.61 -28.94
N VAL A 21 11.32 31.39 -28.37
CA VAL A 21 11.12 32.80 -28.03
C VAL A 21 10.88 33.64 -29.29
N GLU A 22 11.38 33.22 -30.45
CA GLU A 22 11.25 33.94 -31.72
C GLU A 22 9.88 33.75 -32.38
N SER A 23 9.21 32.61 -32.16
CA SER A 23 7.90 32.32 -32.74
C SER A 23 6.74 32.51 -31.76
N SER A 24 7.01 32.79 -30.47
CA SER A 24 6.00 32.84 -29.40
C SER A 24 5.09 31.59 -29.37
N SER A 25 5.61 30.48 -29.90
CA SER A 25 4.85 29.27 -30.20
C SER A 25 5.49 28.10 -29.46
N TYR A 26 4.66 27.33 -28.76
CA TYR A 26 5.08 26.09 -28.14
C TYR A 26 5.05 24.97 -29.18
N LYS A 27 6.22 24.51 -29.63
CA LYS A 27 6.31 23.33 -30.51
C LYS A 27 6.36 22.05 -29.66
N SER A 28 5.21 21.64 -29.13
CA SER A 28 5.05 20.24 -28.67
C SER A 28 4.86 19.37 -29.91
N SER A 29 5.78 18.44 -30.18
CA SER A 29 5.65 17.50 -31.31
C SER A 29 4.57 16.43 -31.08
N SER A 30 4.16 16.23 -29.82
CA SER A 30 3.19 15.22 -29.42
C SER A 30 1.82 15.84 -29.14
N ARG A 31 0.74 15.11 -29.51
CA ARG A 31 -0.63 15.55 -29.26
C ARG A 31 -0.92 15.45 -27.76
N LEU A 32 -1.69 16.39 -27.20
CA LEU A 32 -2.09 16.34 -25.78
C LEU A 32 -2.78 15.02 -25.43
N SER A 33 -3.51 14.40 -26.36
CA SER A 33 -4.09 13.06 -26.19
C SER A 33 -3.07 12.00 -25.78
N ASP A 34 -1.85 12.08 -26.32
CA ASP A 34 -0.75 11.15 -26.02
C ASP A 34 -0.17 11.45 -24.63
N HIS A 35 -0.03 12.73 -24.26
CA HIS A 35 0.35 13.13 -22.90
C HIS A 35 -0.67 12.73 -21.83
N LEU A 36 -1.98 12.84 -22.13
CA LEU A 36 -3.05 12.43 -21.21
C LEU A 36 -3.07 10.92 -21.01
N ARG A 37 -2.93 10.16 -22.09
CA ARG A 37 -2.82 8.69 -22.05
C ARG A 37 -1.58 8.26 -21.27
N GLN A 38 -0.44 8.90 -21.52
CA GLN A 38 0.80 8.62 -20.79
C GLN A 38 0.68 8.97 -19.31
N SER A 39 -0.01 10.07 -18.95
CA SER A 39 -0.29 10.43 -17.55
C SER A 39 -1.13 9.36 -16.85
N HIS A 40 -2.16 8.86 -17.53
CA HIS A 40 -3.01 7.77 -17.02
C HIS A 40 -2.22 6.47 -16.80
N ASP A 41 -1.47 6.04 -17.81
CA ASP A 41 -0.64 4.83 -17.75
C ASP A 41 0.43 4.96 -16.65
N ASN A 42 1.01 6.15 -16.46
CA ASN A 42 1.96 6.43 -15.38
C ASN A 42 1.31 6.34 -13.99
N ALA A 43 0.07 6.81 -13.83
CA ALA A 43 -0.65 6.73 -12.57
C ALA A 43 -1.00 5.27 -12.21
N GLU A 44 -1.42 4.47 -13.19
CA GLU A 44 -1.67 3.04 -13.00
C GLU A 44 -0.39 2.27 -12.67
N ALA A 45 0.71 2.52 -13.39
CA ALA A 45 2.01 1.92 -13.12
C ALA A 45 2.50 2.27 -11.71
N PHE A 46 2.34 3.53 -11.28
CA PHE A 46 2.67 3.96 -9.93
C PHE A 46 1.84 3.23 -8.87
N ASN A 47 0.52 3.12 -9.07
CA ASN A 47 -0.37 2.38 -8.16
C ASN A 47 0.04 0.89 -8.06
N LEU A 48 0.37 0.27 -9.19
CA LEU A 48 0.80 -1.13 -9.25
C LEU A 48 2.11 -1.37 -8.50
N ILE A 49 3.10 -0.48 -8.64
CA ILE A 49 4.37 -0.54 -7.88
C ILE A 49 4.09 -0.49 -6.37
N TRP A 50 3.23 0.41 -5.91
CA TRP A 50 2.90 0.50 -4.49
C TRP A 50 2.14 -0.71 -3.97
N LYS A 51 1.18 -1.24 -4.74
CA LYS A 51 0.50 -2.51 -4.41
C LYS A 51 1.53 -3.64 -4.26
N GLN A 52 2.52 -3.73 -5.13
CA GLN A 52 3.61 -4.73 -5.05
C GLN A 52 4.50 -4.54 -3.82
N ILE A 53 4.89 -3.30 -3.48
CA ILE A 53 5.70 -3.01 -2.28
C ILE A 53 4.94 -3.44 -1.01
N ILE A 54 3.66 -3.08 -0.90
CA ILE A 54 2.82 -3.47 0.24
C ILE A 54 2.66 -4.99 0.28
N ALA A 55 2.39 -5.64 -0.85
CA ALA A 55 2.31 -7.10 -0.93
C ALA A 55 3.64 -7.79 -0.56
N GLY A 56 4.78 -7.17 -0.90
CA GLY A 56 6.12 -7.61 -0.48
C GLY A 56 6.31 -7.55 1.04
N LEU A 57 5.86 -6.46 1.67
CA LEU A 57 5.90 -6.28 3.12
C LEU A 57 5.13 -7.40 3.86
N ALA A 58 4.02 -7.88 3.29
CA ALA A 58 3.26 -9.00 3.86
C ALA A 58 4.14 -10.25 4.10
N TYR A 59 5.01 -10.59 3.16
CA TYR A 59 5.89 -11.76 3.31
C TYR A 59 6.88 -11.58 4.46
N VAL A 60 7.47 -10.38 4.58
CA VAL A 60 8.39 -10.06 5.68
C VAL A 60 7.68 -10.19 7.03
N LEU A 61 6.43 -9.71 7.12
CA LEU A 61 5.62 -9.82 8.34
C LEU A 61 5.25 -11.28 8.66
N VAL A 62 4.91 -12.09 7.65
CA VAL A 62 4.65 -13.53 7.86
C VAL A 62 5.90 -14.25 8.37
N VAL A 63 7.07 -13.99 7.77
CA VAL A 63 8.34 -14.58 8.24
C VAL A 63 8.62 -14.17 9.69
N TYR A 64 8.42 -12.89 10.02
CA TYR A 64 8.54 -12.42 11.40
C TYR A 64 7.60 -13.16 12.36
N GLU A 65 6.33 -13.32 11.99
CA GLU A 65 5.35 -14.05 12.82
C GLU A 65 5.72 -15.53 13.00
N LEU A 66 6.25 -16.18 11.96
CA LEU A 66 6.77 -17.54 12.06
C LEU A 66 7.98 -17.65 12.98
N CYS A 67 8.88 -16.67 12.98
CA CYS A 67 10.00 -16.62 13.92
C CYS A 67 9.52 -16.45 15.37
N VAL A 68 8.50 -15.62 15.60
CA VAL A 68 7.89 -15.48 16.94
C VAL A 68 7.18 -16.75 17.35
N LEU A 69 6.42 -17.38 16.44
CA LEU A 69 5.76 -18.66 16.68
C LEU A 69 6.76 -19.74 17.10
N TRP A 70 7.88 -19.86 16.37
CA TRP A 70 8.95 -20.79 16.71
C TRP A 70 9.46 -20.55 18.14
N LYS A 71 9.75 -19.30 18.50
CA LYS A 71 10.18 -18.94 19.87
C LYS A 71 9.15 -19.29 20.93
N THR A 72 7.86 -19.09 20.65
CA THR A 72 6.77 -19.45 21.58
C THR A 72 6.74 -20.95 21.84
N VAL A 73 6.92 -21.77 20.79
CA VAL A 73 6.93 -23.23 20.91
C VAL A 73 8.18 -23.72 21.64
N THR A 74 9.36 -23.17 21.34
CA THR A 74 10.61 -23.61 21.99
C THR A 74 10.69 -23.20 23.46
N ASN A 75 10.03 -22.10 23.85
CA ASN A 75 10.01 -21.60 25.22
C ASN A 75 8.77 -22.08 26.02
N ALA A 76 8.04 -23.08 25.51
CA ALA A 76 6.79 -23.56 26.10
C ALA A 76 6.94 -24.09 27.54
N ALA A 77 8.14 -24.50 27.96
CA ALA A 77 8.39 -25.00 29.31
C ALA A 77 8.10 -23.99 30.43
N ALA A 78 8.06 -22.69 30.13
CA ALA A 78 7.80 -21.63 31.11
C ALA A 78 6.29 -21.33 31.32
N VAL A 79 5.40 -21.97 30.55
CA VAL A 79 3.99 -21.56 30.43
C VAL A 79 3.08 -22.79 30.42
N SER A 80 1.82 -22.66 30.85
CA SER A 80 0.85 -23.75 30.77
C SER A 80 0.59 -24.19 29.33
N THR A 81 0.43 -25.49 29.10
CA THR A 81 0.18 -26.08 27.77
C THR A 81 -1.01 -25.43 27.06
N THR A 82 -2.09 -25.11 27.80
CA THR A 82 -3.28 -24.45 27.27
C THR A 82 -2.98 -23.06 26.73
N LEU A 83 -2.18 -22.27 27.45
CA LEU A 83 -1.81 -20.92 27.00
C LEU A 83 -0.88 -20.97 25.78
N VAL A 84 0.03 -21.95 25.71
CA VAL A 84 0.86 -22.18 24.51
C VAL A 84 -0.01 -22.47 23.29
N VAL A 85 -1.03 -23.33 23.42
CA VAL A 85 -1.98 -23.62 22.32
C VAL A 85 -2.70 -22.35 21.85
N VAL A 86 -3.19 -21.52 22.78
CA VAL A 86 -3.84 -20.24 22.45
C VAL A 86 -2.89 -19.30 21.71
N LEU A 87 -1.66 -19.16 22.18
CA LEU A 87 -0.65 -18.29 21.55
C LEU A 87 -0.28 -18.78 20.14
N VAL A 88 -0.17 -20.11 19.94
CA VAL A 88 0.04 -20.71 18.62
C VAL A 88 -1.12 -20.40 17.68
N LEU A 89 -2.36 -20.59 18.14
CA LEU A 89 -3.56 -20.28 17.34
C LEU A 89 -3.63 -18.80 16.96
N MET A 90 -3.30 -17.90 17.89
CA MET A 90 -3.21 -16.46 17.59
C MET A 90 -2.19 -16.17 16.50
N LYS A 91 -1.02 -16.81 16.52
CA LYS A 91 0.02 -16.60 15.50
C LYS A 91 -0.37 -17.14 14.13
N LEU A 92 -1.02 -18.30 14.07
CA LEU A 92 -1.59 -18.82 12.83
C LEU A 92 -2.68 -17.89 12.29
N LEU A 93 -3.53 -17.36 13.17
CA LEU A 93 -4.55 -16.36 12.82
C LEU A 93 -3.92 -15.08 12.28
N SER A 94 -2.84 -14.57 12.90
CA SER A 94 -2.10 -13.40 12.42
C SER A 94 -1.53 -13.64 11.01
N CYS A 95 -0.92 -14.80 10.76
CA CYS A 95 -0.40 -15.16 9.43
C CYS A 95 -1.52 -15.21 8.38
N ALA A 96 -2.64 -15.86 8.69
CA ALA A 96 -3.80 -15.93 7.81
C ALA A 96 -4.39 -14.53 7.52
N ALA A 97 -4.47 -13.68 8.55
CA ALA A 97 -4.92 -12.30 8.41
C ALA A 97 -3.99 -11.49 7.51
N ILE A 98 -2.67 -11.54 7.72
CA ILE A 98 -1.69 -10.84 6.87
C ILE A 98 -1.78 -11.31 5.42
N TYR A 99 -1.92 -12.61 5.19
CA TYR A 99 -2.10 -13.16 3.86
C TYR A 99 -3.40 -12.71 3.19
N SER A 100 -4.49 -12.61 3.96
CA SER A 100 -5.77 -12.08 3.50
C SER A 100 -5.65 -10.60 3.10
N VAL A 101 -4.98 -9.77 3.91
CA VAL A 101 -4.72 -8.36 3.60
C VAL A 101 -3.86 -8.19 2.35
N LYS A 102 -2.85 -9.05 2.15
CA LYS A 102 -2.09 -9.09 0.89
C LYS A 102 -3.00 -9.35 -0.31
N GLY A 103 -3.91 -10.32 -0.18
CA GLY A 103 -4.94 -10.60 -1.19
C GLY A 103 -5.79 -9.37 -1.49
N LEU A 104 -6.29 -8.69 -0.45
CA LEU A 104 -7.09 -7.47 -0.57
C LEU A 104 -6.40 -6.38 -1.39
N VAL A 105 -5.10 -6.15 -1.14
CA VAL A 105 -4.29 -5.14 -1.85
C VAL A 105 -4.00 -5.54 -3.29
N SER A 106 -3.84 -6.84 -3.54
CA SER A 106 -3.43 -7.37 -4.86
C SER A 106 -4.61 -7.59 -5.80
N THR A 107 -5.78 -7.94 -5.29
CA THR A 107 -6.98 -8.29 -6.08
C THR A 107 -8.14 -7.34 -5.74
N ASP A 108 -8.06 -6.10 -6.23
CA ASP A 108 -9.11 -5.07 -6.26
C ASP A 108 -10.19 -5.17 -5.16
N ALA A 109 -9.75 -5.19 -3.90
CA ALA A 109 -10.59 -5.13 -2.70
C ALA A 109 -11.58 -6.30 -2.47
N ARG A 110 -11.47 -7.43 -3.19
CA ARG A 110 -12.28 -8.62 -2.87
C ARG A 110 -11.83 -9.22 -1.53
N GLY A 111 -12.79 -9.49 -0.64
CA GLY A 111 -12.51 -10.10 0.68
C GLY A 111 -12.24 -9.12 1.83
N HIS A 112 -12.63 -7.85 1.68
CA HIS A 112 -12.48 -6.82 2.73
C HIS A 112 -13.08 -7.25 4.07
N THR A 113 -14.30 -7.79 4.07
CA THR A 113 -14.99 -8.26 5.28
C THR A 113 -14.21 -9.34 6.00
N SER A 114 -13.65 -10.32 5.26
CA SER A 114 -12.84 -11.39 5.85
C SER A 114 -11.57 -10.85 6.49
N CYS A 115 -10.89 -9.88 5.87
CA CYS A 115 -9.71 -9.23 6.44
C CYS A 115 -10.04 -8.54 7.76
N VAL A 116 -11.12 -7.76 7.77
CA VAL A 116 -11.59 -7.02 8.96
C VAL A 116 -11.94 -7.99 10.09
N LEU A 117 -12.69 -9.05 9.79
CA LEU A 117 -13.09 -10.05 10.78
C LEU A 117 -11.86 -10.75 11.40
N LEU A 118 -10.88 -11.16 10.58
CA LEU A 118 -9.67 -11.80 11.08
C LEU A 118 -8.82 -10.84 11.94
N CYS A 119 -8.68 -9.59 11.53
CA CYS A 119 -7.96 -8.57 12.32
C CYS A 119 -8.69 -8.26 13.63
N ALA A 120 -10.01 -8.13 13.60
CA ALA A 120 -10.84 -7.88 14.77
C ALA A 120 -10.77 -9.06 15.76
N LEU A 121 -10.85 -10.31 15.26
CA LEU A 121 -10.72 -11.51 16.07
C LEU A 121 -9.33 -11.61 16.73
N HIS A 122 -8.26 -11.34 15.99
CA HIS A 122 -6.92 -11.38 16.57
C HIS A 122 -6.73 -10.28 17.63
N THR A 123 -7.27 -9.09 17.38
CA THR A 123 -7.24 -7.97 18.34
C THR A 123 -8.06 -8.27 19.59
N SER A 124 -9.23 -8.89 19.47
CA SER A 124 -10.05 -9.27 20.62
C SER A 124 -9.38 -10.36 21.45
N MET A 125 -8.75 -11.37 20.82
CA MET A 125 -7.94 -12.36 21.51
C MET A 125 -6.78 -11.71 22.28
N TRP A 126 -6.11 -10.73 21.68
CA TRP A 126 -5.03 -9.98 22.35
C TRP A 126 -5.52 -9.17 23.56
N LEU A 127 -6.70 -8.54 23.45
CA LEU A 127 -7.32 -7.85 24.57
C LEU A 127 -7.72 -8.81 25.69
N LEU A 128 -8.20 -10.02 25.35
CA LEU A 128 -8.50 -11.04 26.36
C LEU A 128 -7.23 -11.45 27.12
N LEU A 129 -6.08 -11.60 26.47
CA LEU A 129 -4.82 -11.88 27.17
C LEU A 129 -4.48 -10.81 28.22
N ARG A 130 -4.81 -9.54 27.95
CA ARG A 130 -4.63 -8.43 28.92
C ARG A 130 -5.60 -8.54 30.10
N VAL A 131 -6.86 -8.90 29.84
CA VAL A 131 -7.89 -9.05 30.89
C VAL A 131 -7.57 -10.21 31.83
N PHE A 132 -6.99 -11.30 31.31
CA PHE A 132 -6.58 -12.46 32.09
C PHE A 132 -5.19 -12.34 32.73
N ASP A 133 -4.60 -11.14 32.74
CA ASP A 133 -3.30 -10.84 33.34
C ASP A 133 -2.16 -11.79 32.91
N VAL A 134 -2.18 -12.16 31.62
CA VAL A 134 -1.09 -12.95 31.01
C VAL A 134 0.20 -12.13 31.06
N ASP A 135 1.33 -12.81 31.26
CA ASP A 135 2.64 -12.19 31.39
C ASP A 135 2.92 -11.17 30.28
N ALA A 136 3.54 -10.04 30.66
CA ALA A 136 3.76 -8.93 29.74
C ALA A 136 4.61 -9.31 28.51
N THR A 137 5.44 -10.36 28.61
CA THR A 137 6.28 -10.80 27.49
C THR A 137 5.46 -11.53 26.43
N SER A 138 4.57 -12.44 26.81
CA SER A 138 3.63 -13.12 25.92
C SER A 138 2.67 -12.13 25.27
N VAL A 139 2.15 -11.18 26.04
CA VAL A 139 1.24 -10.16 25.50
C VAL A 139 1.94 -9.25 24.48
N ARG A 140 3.20 -8.85 24.74
CA ARG A 140 4.00 -8.07 23.80
C ARG A 140 4.32 -8.87 22.53
N ASN A 141 4.63 -10.15 22.67
CA ASN A 141 4.95 -10.99 21.52
C ASN A 141 3.72 -11.28 20.66
N SER A 142 2.51 -11.16 21.20
CA SER A 142 1.24 -11.41 20.50
C SER A 142 0.52 -10.16 19.98
N ILE A 143 1.22 -9.01 19.89
CA ILE A 143 0.64 -7.77 19.35
C ILE A 143 0.01 -8.02 17.97
N PRO A 144 -1.19 -7.47 17.69
CA PRO A 144 -1.90 -7.66 16.42
C PRO A 144 -1.29 -6.88 15.26
N LEU A 145 -0.14 -7.35 14.77
CA LEU A 145 0.55 -6.80 13.60
C LEU A 145 -0.31 -6.84 12.33
N CYS A 146 -1.18 -7.84 12.19
CA CYS A 146 -2.14 -7.92 11.11
C CYS A 146 -3.06 -6.68 11.01
N THR A 147 -3.50 -6.15 12.16
CA THR A 147 -4.38 -4.97 12.22
C THR A 147 -3.64 -3.70 11.83
N LEU A 148 -2.40 -3.53 12.32
CA LEU A 148 -1.55 -2.40 11.93
C LEU A 148 -1.24 -2.45 10.43
N TYR A 149 -0.88 -3.63 9.91
CA TYR A 149 -0.62 -3.83 8.50
C TYR A 149 -1.87 -3.54 7.65
N TYR A 150 -3.05 -4.02 8.05
CA TYR A 150 -4.32 -3.72 7.39
C TYR A 150 -4.60 -2.21 7.32
N LEU A 151 -4.47 -1.49 8.45
CA LEU A 151 -4.67 -0.03 8.48
C LEU A 151 -3.67 0.70 7.57
N CYS A 152 -2.38 0.37 7.67
CA CYS A 152 -1.35 0.99 6.83
C CYS A 152 -1.58 0.70 5.34
N ALA A 153 -1.90 -0.54 4.99
CA ALA A 153 -2.15 -0.94 3.62
C ALA A 153 -3.39 -0.25 3.03
N THR A 154 -4.51 -0.25 3.77
CA THR A 154 -5.76 0.38 3.31
C THR A 154 -5.63 1.88 3.18
N LEU A 155 -5.01 2.57 4.15
CA LEU A 155 -4.77 4.00 4.08
C LEU A 155 -3.86 4.35 2.89
N THR A 156 -2.80 3.58 2.67
CA THR A 156 -1.86 3.84 1.58
C THR A 156 -2.53 3.66 0.22
N VAL A 157 -3.29 2.57 0.04
CA VAL A 157 -4.08 2.35 -1.20
C VAL A 157 -5.12 3.46 -1.39
N TRP A 158 -5.78 3.92 -0.32
CA TRP A 158 -6.74 5.02 -0.38
C TRP A 158 -6.09 6.35 -0.77
N PHE A 159 -4.98 6.72 -0.15
CA PHE A 159 -4.24 7.95 -0.47
C PHE A 159 -3.74 7.95 -1.93
N ILE A 160 -3.19 6.82 -2.38
CA ILE A 160 -2.71 6.69 -3.76
C ILE A 160 -3.87 6.73 -4.75
N GLY A 161 -4.96 6.03 -4.45
CA GLY A 161 -6.16 6.03 -5.28
C GLY A 161 -6.79 7.42 -5.41
N ASN A 162 -6.83 8.21 -4.33
CA ASN A 162 -7.32 9.58 -4.38
C ASN A 162 -6.41 10.50 -5.21
N ASN A 163 -5.09 10.35 -5.10
CA ASN A 163 -4.16 11.12 -5.92
C ASN A 163 -4.32 10.79 -7.41
N ALA A 164 -4.44 9.50 -7.76
CA ALA A 164 -4.68 9.08 -9.14
C ALA A 164 -5.99 9.65 -9.72
N LYS A 165 -7.08 9.64 -8.94
CA LYS A 165 -8.35 10.26 -9.34
C LYS A 165 -8.26 11.78 -9.53
N SER A 166 -7.47 12.46 -8.70
CA SER A 166 -7.28 13.91 -8.82
C SER A 166 -6.49 14.29 -10.08
N GLU A 167 -5.48 13.49 -10.44
CA GLU A 167 -4.72 13.66 -11.68
C GLU A 167 -5.59 13.34 -12.91
N GLN A 168 -6.45 12.33 -12.81
CA GLN A 168 -7.42 12.00 -13.86
C GLN A 168 -8.44 13.13 -14.08
N ALA A 169 -9.00 13.69 -13.00
CA ALA A 169 -9.92 14.82 -13.11
C ALA A 169 -9.25 16.06 -13.73
N ARG A 170 -7.98 16.30 -13.42
CA ARG A 170 -7.20 17.39 -14.01
C ARG A 170 -6.92 17.16 -15.50
N ALA A 171 -6.62 15.92 -15.87
CA ALA A 171 -6.45 15.49 -17.25
C ALA A 171 -7.75 15.68 -18.06
N GLU A 172 -8.90 15.29 -17.52
CA GLU A 172 -10.21 15.47 -18.15
C GLU A 172 -10.57 16.96 -18.32
N GLN A 173 -10.29 17.80 -17.32
CA GLN A 173 -10.51 19.24 -17.43
C GLN A 173 -9.64 19.89 -18.51
N LEU A 174 -8.37 19.47 -18.64
CA LEU A 174 -7.48 19.95 -19.69
C LEU A 174 -7.96 19.53 -21.08
N GLN A 175 -8.47 18.30 -21.23
CA GLN A 175 -9.05 17.82 -22.49
C GLN A 175 -10.32 18.60 -22.89
N GLN A 176 -11.18 18.93 -21.92
CA GLN A 176 -12.38 19.75 -22.17
C GLN A 176 -12.05 21.19 -22.55
N LEU A 177 -10.95 21.74 -22.02
CA LEU A 177 -10.47 23.07 -22.40
C LEU A 177 -9.95 23.06 -23.83
N GLU A 178 -9.16 22.04 -24.22
CA GLU A 178 -8.71 21.92 -25.60
C GLU A 178 -9.86 21.80 -26.60
N THR A 179 -10.88 20.98 -26.33
CA THR A 179 -12.00 20.83 -27.27
C THR A 179 -12.82 22.11 -27.43
N LYS A 180 -12.90 22.94 -26.39
CA LYS A 180 -13.58 24.25 -26.46
C LYS A 180 -12.76 25.31 -27.21
N PHE A 181 -11.43 25.33 -27.02
CA PHE A 181 -10.57 26.34 -27.64
C PHE A 181 -10.00 25.92 -29.00
N ALA A 182 -10.12 24.65 -29.41
CA ALA A 182 -9.81 24.21 -30.76
C ALA A 182 -10.90 24.58 -31.79
N THR A 183 -12.06 25.07 -31.32
CA THR A 183 -13.19 25.52 -32.15
C THR A 183 -13.27 27.04 -32.33
N GLU A 184 -12.37 27.81 -31.72
CA GLU A 184 -12.17 29.26 -31.94
C GLU A 184 -10.96 29.50 -32.86
#